data_AF-A0A8S2W3Z2-F1
#
_entry.id   AF-A0A8S2W3Z2-F1
#
_cell.length_a   1.000
_cell.length_b   1.000
_cell.length_c   1.000
_cell.angle_alpha   90.00
_cell.angle_beta   90.00
_cell.angle_gamma   90.00
#
_symmetry.space_group_name_H-M   'P 1'
#
loop_
_entity.id
_entity.type
_entity.pdbx_description
1 polymer ?
#
loop_
_entity_poly.entity_id
_entity_poly.type
_entity_poly.pdbx_seq_one_letter_code
_entity_poly.pdbx_strand_id
1 'polypeptide(L)' 'MFNQALIILEDKALEMAGKDLKQLGLPTPQRNLGNRLSREMLRETSYDMNELDKYVSTNEPLLV' A
#
# COMPACT_ATOMS: atom_id res chain seq x y z
N MET A 1 -1.94 -20.98 -3.07
CA MET A 1 -0.59 -20.53 -3.49
C MET A 1 -0.61 -19.72 -4.78
N PHE A 2 -1.29 -20.15 -5.86
CA PHE A 2 -1.30 -19.43 -7.15
C PHE A 2 -1.73 -17.96 -7.07
N ASN A 3 -2.79 -17.65 -6.31
CA ASN A 3 -3.29 -16.28 -6.21
C ASN A 3 -2.27 -15.32 -5.57
N GLN A 4 -1.53 -15.77 -4.56
CA GLN A 4 -0.54 -14.93 -3.87
C GLN A 4 0.68 -14.65 -4.75
N ALA A 5 1.10 -15.61 -5.57
CA ALA A 5 2.14 -15.39 -6.58
C ALA A 5 1.71 -14.36 -7.63
N LEU A 6 0.46 -14.42 -8.10
CA LEU A 6 -0.09 -13.44 -9.05
C LEU A 6 -0.20 -12.04 -8.44
N ILE A 7 -0.53 -11.93 -7.15
CA ILE A 7 -0.56 -10.65 -6.41
C ILE A 7 0.84 -10.01 -6.38
N ILE A 8 1.85 -10.78 -5.98
CA ILE A 8 3.24 -10.29 -5.89
C ILE A 8 3.75 -9.88 -7.28
N LEU A 9 3.42 -10.67 -8.31
CA LEU A 9 3.78 -10.38 -9.69
C LEU A 9 3.13 -9.08 -10.19
N GLU A 10 1.84 -8.88 -9.88
CA GLU A 10 1.12 -7.67 -10.26
C GLU A 10 1.66 -6.43 -9.54
N ASP A 11 1.97 -6.53 -8.25
CA ASP A 11 2.55 -5.43 -7.50
C ASP A 11 3.91 -5.03 -8.06
N LYS A 12 4.73 -6.02 -8.49
CA LYS A 12 6.01 -5.75 -9.14
C LYS A 12 5.86 -5.13 -10.53
N ALA A 13 4.88 -5.60 -11.30
CA ALA A 13 4.57 -5.05 -12.62
C ALA A 13 4.06 -3.60 -12.53
N LEU A 14 3.22 -3.31 -11.54
CA LEU A 14 2.77 -1.97 -11.22
C LEU A 14 3.91 -1.07 -10.74
N GLU A 15 4.80 -1.57 -9.88
CA GLU A 15 5.97 -0.84 -9.40
C GLU A 15 6.92 -0.47 -10.55
N MET A 16 7.17 -1.39 -11.47
CA MET A 16 8.14 -1.21 -12.54
C MET A 16 7.59 -0.47 -13.77
N ALA A 17 6.38 -0.82 -14.19
CA ALA A 17 5.82 -0.40 -15.47
C ALA A 17 4.52 0.39 -15.34
N GLY A 18 3.93 0.48 -14.14
CA GLY A 18 2.62 1.09 -13.92
C GLY A 18 1.49 0.35 -14.65
N LYS A 19 1.72 -0.92 -15.04
CA LYS A 19 0.78 -1.73 -15.80
C LYS A 19 0.29 -2.90 -14.99
N ASP A 20 -1.03 -3.13 -15.01
CA ASP A 20 -1.64 -4.29 -14.39
C ASP A 20 -1.34 -5.57 -15.19
N LEU A 21 -1.41 -6.75 -14.55
CA LEU A 21 -1.18 -8.03 -15.23
C LEU A 21 -2.14 -8.24 -16.41
N LYS A 22 -3.37 -7.74 -16.29
CA LYS A 22 -4.35 -7.76 -17.39
C LYS A 22 -3.84 -7.01 -18.64
N GLN A 23 -3.16 -5.88 -18.45
CA GLN A 23 -2.59 -5.09 -19.54
C GLN A 23 -1.34 -5.75 -20.16
N LEU A 24 -0.73 -6.68 -19.43
CA LEU A 24 0.38 -7.51 -19.88
C LEU A 24 -0.09 -8.84 -20.50
N GLY A 25 -1.40 -9.06 -20.62
CA GLY A 25 -1.98 -10.30 -21.16
C GLY A 25 -1.93 -11.49 -20.20
N LEU A 26 -1.71 -11.25 -18.91
CA LEU A 26 -1.61 -12.28 -17.86
C LEU A 26 -2.92 -12.41 -17.07
N PRO A 27 -3.17 -13.57 -16.43
CA PRO A 27 -4.35 -13.77 -15.61
C PRO A 27 -4.37 -12.80 -14.43
N THR A 28 -5.50 -12.11 -14.28
CA THR A 28 -5.70 -11.14 -13.21
C THR A 28 -5.76 -11.85 -11.85
N PRO A 29 -5.00 -11.41 -10.84
CA PRO A 29 -5.11 -11.95 -9.49
C PRO A 29 -6.50 -11.63 -8.92
N GLN A 30 -7.07 -12.58 -8.17
CA GLN A 30 -8.27 -12.33 -7.38
C GLN A 30 -7.87 -11.60 -6.10
N ARG A 31 -7.88 -10.27 -6.16
CA ARG A 31 -7.66 -9.41 -4.98
C ARG A 31 -9.00 -9.16 -4.31
N ASN A 32 -9.14 -9.60 -3.06
CA ASN A 32 -10.19 -9.06 -2.20
C ASN A 32 -9.93 -7.55 -2.05
N LEU A 33 -10.98 -6.73 -2.15
CA LEU A 33 -10.91 -5.26 -2.14
C LEU A 33 -10.11 -4.69 -0.95
N GLY A 34 -9.98 -5.42 0.15
CA GLY A 34 -9.13 -5.04 1.29
C GLY A 34 -7.62 -5.00 1.01
N ASN A 35 -7.13 -5.64 -0.06
CA ASN A 35 -5.71 -5.63 -0.45
C ASN A 35 -5.34 -4.51 -1.43
N ARG A 36 -6.31 -3.70 -1.87
CA ARG A 36 -6.10 -2.52 -2.73
C ARG A 36 -6.17 -1.24 -1.89
N LEU A 37 -5.48 -1.17 -0.75
CA LEU A 37 -5.15 0.15 -0.20
C LEU A 37 -4.40 0.87 -1.33
N SER A 38 -5.01 1.93 -1.86
CA SER A 38 -4.45 2.69 -2.98
C SER A 38 -3.02 3.07 -2.60
N ARG A 39 -2.09 3.03 -3.56
CA ARG A 39 -0.68 3.40 -3.32
C ARG A 39 -0.57 4.78 -2.65
N GLU A 40 -1.50 5.67 -2.99
CA GLU A 40 -1.72 6.96 -2.33
C GLU A 40 -2.07 6.79 -0.85
N MET A 41 -3.04 5.94 -0.52
CA MET A 41 -3.38 5.63 0.87
C MET A 41 -2.21 4.99 1.61
N LEU A 42 -1.49 4.02 1.03
CA LEU A 42 -0.31 3.43 1.68
C LEU A 42 0.80 4.45 1.90
N ARG A 43 1.03 5.34 0.93
CA ARG A 43 2.01 6.43 1.05
C ARG A 43 1.58 7.45 2.10
N GLU A 44 0.30 7.78 2.16
CA GLU A 44 -0.27 8.70 3.13
C GLU A 44 -0.26 8.06 4.53
N THR A 45 -0.59 6.78 4.68
CA THR A 45 -0.59 6.08 5.98
C THR A 45 0.77 5.56 6.41
N SER A 46 1.81 5.68 5.57
CA SER A 46 3.18 5.31 5.88
C SER A 46 3.85 6.41 6.71
N TYR A 47 3.26 6.72 7.87
CA TYR A 47 3.87 7.62 8.84
C TYR A 47 4.95 6.87 9.64
N ASP A 48 6.03 7.56 9.98
CA ASP A 48 6.96 7.06 10.99
C ASP A 48 6.26 7.13 12.34
N MET A 49 5.97 5.96 12.92
CA MET A 49 5.29 5.85 14.21
C MET A 49 6.05 6.58 15.33
N ASN A 50 7.39 6.67 15.26
CA ASN A 50 8.18 7.38 16.26
C ASN A 50 8.05 8.90 16.12
N GLU A 51 8.04 9.42 14.90
CA GLU A 51 7.79 10.84 14.64
C GLU A 51 6.38 11.22 15.07
N LEU A 52 5.39 10.37 14.77
CA LEU A 52 4.00 10.58 15.15
C LEU A 52 3.82 10.59 16.68
N ASP A 53 4.42 9.64 17.38
CA ASP A 53 4.38 9.55 18.85
C ASP A 53 5.04 10.76 19.51
N LYS A 54 6.18 11.19 18.97
CA LYS A 54 6.88 12.40 19.42
C LYS A 54 6.05 13.66 19.18
N TYR A 55 5.38 13.75 18.03
CA TYR A 55 4.51 14.87 17.69
C TYR A 55 3.31 14.94 18.64
N VAL A 56 2.65 13.81 18.91
CA VAL A 56 1.53 13.76 19.87
C VAL A 56 2.01 14.14 21.27
N SER A 57 3.06 13.52 21.78
CA SER A 57 3.60 13.79 23.12
C SER A 57 4.02 15.26 23.32
N THR A 58 4.45 15.93 22.25
CA THR A 58 4.87 17.34 22.31
C THR A 58 3.67 18.30 22.24
N ASN A 59 2.64 17.97 21.47
CA ASN A 59 1.50 18.87 21.23
C ASN A 59 0.30 18.61 22.15
N GLU A 60 0.16 17.41 22.69
CA GLU A 60 -0.86 17.05 23.68
C GLU A 60 -0.87 17.98 24.91
N PRO A 61 0.27 18.31 25.56
CA PRO A 61 0.28 19.25 26.67
C PRO A 61 0.07 20.71 26.28
N LEU A 62 0.16 21.06 24.99
CA LEU A 62 -0.07 22.42 24.47
C LEU A 62 -1.55 22.66 24.09
N LEU A 63 -2.37 21.61 24.12
CA LEU A 63 -3.81 21.65 23.86
C LEU A 63 -4.63 21.97 25.12
N VAL A 64 -3.97 22.21 26.26
CA VAL A 64 -4.57 22.59 27.56
C VAL A 64 -4.41 24.08 27.83
#